data_AF-A0A0D7KPA7-F1
#
_entry.id   AF-A0A0D7KPA7-F1
#
_cell.length_a   1.000
_cell.length_b   1.000
_cell.length_c   1.000
_cell.angle_alpha   90.00
_cell.angle_beta   90.00
_cell.angle_gamma   90.00
#
_symmetry.space_group_name_H-M   'P 1'
#
loop_
_entity.id
_entity.type
_entity.pdbx_description
1 polymer ?
#
loop_
_entity_poly.entity_id
_entity_poly.type
_entity_poly.pdbx_seq_one_letter_code
_entity_poly.pdbx_strand_id
1 'polypeptide(L)'
;MDHTPVLTRTAIDSLISYLDSFQEPDREVGSFINGYLCESEEVAAFRRELNECGFLLVFDWHAWLNENEIYKDIAQNIDEQIQNADIDTLRKVMTCYVRGDRFNEGLFVSVIQNGIVAKILQRIQQLAAQWPS
;
A
#
# COMPACT_ATOMS: atom_id res chain seq x y z
N MET A 1 0.15 22.53 -11.52
CA MET A 1 -0.37 21.37 -12.26
C MET A 1 0.06 20.16 -11.48
N ASP A 2 -0.87 19.48 -10.81
CA ASP A 2 -0.57 18.21 -10.15
C ASP A 2 -0.30 17.17 -11.24
N HIS A 3 0.98 16.86 -11.47
CA HIS A 3 1.37 15.75 -12.31
C HIS A 3 1.22 14.46 -11.50
N THR A 4 0.00 13.93 -11.45
CA THR A 4 -0.21 12.56 -11.00
C THR A 4 0.46 11.62 -12.00
N PRO A 5 1.43 10.78 -11.58
CA PRO A 5 2.06 9.82 -12.48
C PRO A 5 0.99 8.91 -13.09
N VAL A 6 1.03 8.76 -14.41
CA VAL A 6 0.17 7.81 -15.12
C VAL A 6 0.68 6.41 -14.80
N LEU A 7 -0.16 5.60 -14.13
CA LEU A 7 0.14 4.20 -13.87
C LEU A 7 0.05 3.42 -15.17
N THR A 8 1.11 2.69 -15.51
CA THR A 8 1.12 1.79 -16.66
C THR A 8 0.55 0.42 -16.28
N ARG A 9 0.12 -0.34 -17.29
CA ARG A 9 -0.32 -1.72 -17.06
C ARG A 9 0.81 -2.57 -16.47
N THR A 10 2.02 -2.44 -17.01
CA THR A 10 3.22 -3.12 -16.49
C THR A 10 3.51 -2.79 -15.03
N ALA A 11 3.36 -1.53 -14.62
CA ALA A 11 3.52 -1.13 -13.22
C ALA A 11 2.51 -1.85 -12.31
N ILE A 12 1.25 -1.93 -12.74
CA ILE A 12 0.21 -2.63 -11.97
C ILE A 12 0.44 -4.12 -11.92
N ASP A 13 0.80 -4.76 -13.04
CA ASP A 13 1.10 -6.19 -13.07
C ASP A 13 2.31 -6.51 -12.16
N SER A 14 3.33 -5.64 -12.16
CA SER A 14 4.49 -5.73 -11.25
C SER A 14 4.05 -5.68 -9.78
N LEU A 15 3.22 -4.72 -9.38
CA LEU A 15 2.71 -4.61 -8.02
C LEU A 15 1.82 -5.79 -7.61
N ILE A 16 0.98 -6.28 -8.53
CA ILE A 16 0.09 -7.43 -8.27
C ILE A 16 0.91 -8.71 -8.03
N SER A 17 2.12 -8.82 -8.57
CA SER A 17 2.97 -10.00 -8.35
C SER A 17 3.35 -10.25 -6.88
N TYR A 18 3.23 -9.23 -6.03
CA TYR A 18 3.44 -9.34 -4.57
C TYR A 18 2.20 -9.84 -3.82
N LEU A 19 1.03 -9.93 -4.46
CA LEU A 19 -0.24 -10.25 -3.80
C LEU A 19 -0.20 -11.62 -3.11
N ASP A 20 0.21 -12.66 -3.83
CA ASP A 20 0.22 -14.04 -3.31
C ASP A 20 1.09 -14.14 -2.06
N SER A 21 2.27 -13.50 -2.08
CA SER A 21 3.19 -13.46 -0.95
C SER A 21 2.58 -12.75 0.28
N PHE A 22 1.95 -11.59 0.09
CA PHE A 22 1.36 -10.84 1.20
C PHE A 22 0.04 -11.41 1.72
N GLN A 23 -0.51 -12.45 1.08
CA GLN A 23 -1.66 -13.20 1.58
C GLN A 23 -1.25 -14.38 2.49
N GLU A 24 0.03 -14.78 2.49
CA GLU A 24 0.52 -15.87 3.32
C GLU A 24 0.49 -15.49 4.82
N PRO A 25 -0.29 -16.19 5.67
CA PRO A 25 -0.49 -15.79 7.08
C PRO A 25 0.80 -15.79 7.91
N ASP A 26 1.74 -16.68 7.59
CA ASP A 26 2.98 -16.89 8.33
C ASP A 26 4.18 -16.19 7.66
N ARG A 27 3.93 -15.29 6.70
CA ARG A 27 5.00 -14.60 5.98
C ARG A 27 5.79 -13.71 6.91
N GLU A 28 7.12 -13.88 6.91
CA GLU A 28 8.01 -12.93 7.58
C GLU A 28 8.09 -11.64 6.76
N VAL A 29 7.39 -10.61 7.23
CA VAL A 29 7.41 -9.27 6.63
C VAL A 29 8.43 -8.33 7.28
N GLY A 30 8.98 -8.73 8.43
CA GLY A 30 10.00 -8.00 9.16
C GLY A 30 10.42 -8.74 10.42
N SER A 31 11.60 -8.39 10.92
CA SER A 31 12.20 -9.01 12.10
C SER A 31 12.92 -7.97 12.96
N PHE A 32 13.02 -8.23 14.27
CA PHE A 32 13.75 -7.35 15.17
C PHE A 32 15.23 -7.67 15.15
N ILE A 33 16.05 -6.72 14.70
CA ILE A 33 17.52 -6.81 14.67
C ILE A 33 18.08 -5.72 15.58
N ASN A 34 18.81 -6.11 16.62
CA ASN A 34 19.38 -5.20 17.61
C ASN A 34 18.37 -4.22 18.24
N GLY A 35 17.11 -4.65 18.39
CA GLY A 35 16.03 -3.84 18.97
C GLY A 35 15.28 -2.95 17.98
N TYR A 36 15.64 -2.95 16.70
CA TYR A 36 14.96 -2.21 15.64
C TYR A 36 14.17 -3.15 14.76
N LEU A 37 12.98 -2.73 14.33
CA LEU A 37 12.20 -3.50 13.36
C LEU A 37 12.78 -3.28 11.96
N CYS A 38 13.33 -4.33 11.37
CA CYS A 38 13.84 -4.33 10.01
C CYS A 38 12.83 -5.00 9.07
N GLU A 39 12.52 -4.35 7.94
CA GLU A 39 11.73 -4.93 6.87
C GLU A 39 12.42 -6.18 6.29
N SER A 40 11.64 -7.17 5.87
CA SER A 40 12.17 -8.24 5.04
C SER A 40 12.60 -7.70 3.67
N GLU A 41 13.46 -8.43 2.97
CA GLU A 41 13.96 -8.01 1.65
C GLU A 41 12.83 -7.75 0.64
N GLU A 42 11.76 -8.54 0.71
CA GLU A 42 10.60 -8.39 -0.16
C GLU A 42 9.77 -7.16 0.18
N VAL A 43 9.54 -6.85 1.46
CA VAL A 43 8.84 -5.61 1.86
C VAL A 43 9.63 -4.39 1.41
N ALA A 44 10.96 -4.42 1.56
CA ALA A 44 11.84 -3.37 1.06
C ALA A 44 11.79 -3.27 -0.48
N ALA A 45 11.72 -4.39 -1.20
CA ALA A 45 11.57 -4.42 -2.65
C ALA A 45 10.22 -3.83 -3.11
N PHE A 46 9.13 -4.24 -2.47
CA PHE A 46 7.80 -3.72 -2.74
C PHE A 46 7.71 -2.20 -2.51
N ARG A 47 8.30 -1.71 -1.40
CA ARG A 47 8.37 -0.28 -1.11
C ARG A 47 9.14 0.50 -2.19
N ARG A 48 10.25 -0.04 -2.70
CA ARG A 48 11.00 0.56 -3.81
C ARG A 48 10.16 0.58 -5.09
N GLU A 49 9.52 -0.54 -5.43
CA GLU A 49 8.66 -0.65 -6.62
C GLU A 49 7.52 0.38 -6.60
N LEU A 50 6.81 0.52 -5.47
CA LEU A 50 5.75 1.53 -5.29
C LEU A 50 6.23 2.95 -5.61
N ASN A 51 7.47 3.27 -5.24
CA ASN A 51 8.07 4.57 -5.51
C ASN A 51 8.50 4.70 -6.98
N GLU A 52 9.21 3.71 -7.52
CA GLU A 52 9.79 3.73 -8.86
C GLU A 52 8.73 3.70 -9.96
N CYS A 53 7.65 2.93 -9.77
CA CYS A 53 6.56 2.83 -10.74
C CYS A 53 5.56 4.01 -10.66
N GLY A 54 5.79 4.96 -9.76
CA GLY A 54 4.96 6.15 -9.58
C GLY A 54 3.61 5.89 -8.89
N PHE A 55 3.46 4.76 -8.19
CA PHE A 55 2.23 4.47 -7.45
C PHE A 55 2.01 5.47 -6.32
N LEU A 56 3.09 5.82 -5.59
CA LEU A 56 3.06 6.81 -4.52
C LEU A 56 2.83 8.22 -5.06
N LEU A 57 1.84 8.91 -4.49
CA LEU A 57 1.39 10.22 -4.96
C LEU A 57 2.08 11.37 -4.24
N VAL A 58 2.27 12.51 -4.91
CA VAL A 58 2.67 13.77 -4.29
C VAL A 58 1.41 14.61 -4.05
N PHE A 59 0.98 14.67 -2.79
CA PHE A 59 -0.16 15.47 -2.32
C PHE A 59 -0.01 15.74 -0.81
N ASP A 60 -0.85 16.59 -0.25
CA ASP A 60 -0.94 16.79 1.21
C ASP A 60 -1.64 15.60 1.87
N TRP A 61 -0.86 14.53 2.05
CA TRP A 61 -1.33 13.28 2.63
C TRP A 61 -1.73 13.42 4.10
N HIS A 62 -1.16 14.38 4.84
CA HIS A 62 -1.56 14.64 6.22
C HIS A 62 -2.96 15.25 6.28
N ALA A 63 -3.21 16.30 5.49
CA ALA A 63 -4.54 16.91 5.41
C ALA A 63 -5.58 15.91 4.89
N TRP A 64 -5.26 15.17 3.83
CA TRP A 64 -6.16 14.18 3.27
C TRP A 64 -6.48 13.05 4.26
N LEU A 65 -5.48 12.53 4.99
CA LEU A 65 -5.72 11.49 6.00
C LEU A 65 -6.58 12.03 7.16
N ASN A 66 -6.45 13.31 7.51
CA ASN A 66 -7.31 13.97 8.49
C ASN A 66 -8.77 14.11 8.03
N GLU A 67 -9.00 14.30 6.74
CA GLU A 67 -10.35 14.32 6.15
C GLU A 67 -10.92 12.90 5.97
N ASN A 68 -10.06 11.89 5.92
CA ASN A 68 -10.42 10.49 5.68
C ASN A 68 -10.01 9.60 6.87
N GLU A 69 -10.52 9.95 8.05
CA GLU A 69 -10.08 9.37 9.34
C GLU A 69 -10.27 7.85 9.42
N ILE A 70 -11.19 7.30 8.62
CA ILE A 70 -11.42 5.85 8.52
C ILE A 70 -10.14 5.07 8.17
N TYR A 71 -9.17 5.68 7.50
CA TYR A 71 -7.90 5.03 7.14
C TYR A 71 -6.78 5.23 8.18
N LYS A 72 -6.99 6.02 9.24
CA LYS A 72 -5.96 6.33 10.24
C LYS A 72 -5.62 5.13 11.14
N ASP A 73 -6.65 4.43 11.62
CA ASP A 73 -6.49 3.31 12.54
C ASP A 73 -6.42 1.99 11.77
N ILE A 74 -5.24 1.37 11.76
CA ILE A 74 -5.00 0.10 11.07
C ILE A 74 -5.65 -1.10 11.77
N ALA A 75 -6.18 -0.92 12.99
CA ALA A 75 -6.99 -1.92 13.68
C ALA A 75 -8.47 -1.86 13.28
N GLN A 76 -8.91 -0.76 12.66
CA GLN A 76 -10.27 -0.63 12.16
C GLN A 76 -10.48 -1.54 10.93
N ASN A 77 -11.63 -2.21 10.87
CA ASN A 77 -12.03 -2.92 9.67
C ASN A 77 -12.44 -1.92 8.58
N ILE A 78 -11.64 -1.86 7.52
CA ILE A 78 -11.82 -0.96 6.38
C ILE A 78 -12.07 -1.72 5.07
N ASP A 79 -12.50 -2.98 5.15
CA ASP A 79 -12.59 -3.89 4.00
C ASP A 79 -13.59 -3.38 2.96
N GLU A 80 -14.76 -2.90 3.40
CA GLU A 80 -15.78 -2.34 2.52
C GLU A 80 -15.27 -1.06 1.84
N GLN A 81 -14.51 -0.22 2.54
CA GLN A 81 -13.95 1.01 2.01
C GLN A 81 -12.89 0.71 0.95
N ILE A 82 -12.02 -0.29 1.16
CA ILE A 82 -11.05 -0.74 0.18
C ILE A 82 -11.75 -1.37 -1.03
N GLN A 83 -12.74 -2.23 -0.81
CA GLN A 83 -13.45 -2.92 -1.89
C GLN A 83 -14.20 -1.97 -2.83
N ASN A 84 -14.71 -0.85 -2.31
CA ASN A 84 -15.42 0.15 -3.09
C ASN A 84 -14.52 1.27 -3.65
N ALA A 85 -13.28 1.37 -3.18
CA ALA A 85 -12.34 2.41 -3.62
C ALA A 85 -11.95 2.28 -5.10
N ASP A 86 -11.68 3.43 -5.72
CA ASP A 86 -11.06 3.55 -7.03
C ASP A 86 -9.53 3.56 -6.93
N ILE A 87 -8.86 3.51 -8.09
CA ILE A 87 -7.40 3.43 -8.12
C ILE A 87 -6.71 4.65 -7.49
N ASP A 88 -7.32 5.85 -7.59
CA ASP A 88 -6.76 7.06 -6.99
C ASP A 88 -6.82 7.01 -5.47
N THR A 89 -7.95 6.61 -4.90
CA THR A 89 -8.13 6.43 -3.46
C THR A 89 -7.17 5.37 -2.92
N LEU A 90 -7.03 4.23 -3.59
CA LEU A 90 -6.10 3.16 -3.18
C LEU A 90 -4.64 3.65 -3.15
N ARG A 91 -4.23 4.46 -4.14
CA ARG A 91 -2.90 5.09 -4.16
C ARG A 91 -2.71 6.06 -3.02
N LYS A 92 -3.71 6.88 -2.71
CA LYS A 92 -3.66 7.83 -1.58
C LYS A 92 -3.53 7.09 -0.25
N VAL A 93 -4.34 6.05 -0.04
CA VAL A 93 -4.29 5.20 1.17
C VAL A 93 -2.91 4.56 1.33
N MET A 94 -2.40 3.88 0.29
CA MET A 94 -1.06 3.28 0.31
C MET A 94 0.03 4.33 0.58
N THR A 95 -0.09 5.51 -0.03
CA THR A 95 0.86 6.62 0.18
C THR A 95 0.86 7.09 1.64
N CYS A 96 -0.32 7.16 2.27
CA CYS A 96 -0.43 7.53 3.69
C CYS A 96 0.29 6.51 4.57
N TYR A 97 0.12 5.21 4.33
CA TYR A 97 0.81 4.17 5.10
C TYR A 97 2.33 4.18 4.90
N VAL A 98 2.79 4.23 3.65
CA VAL A 98 4.23 4.24 3.32
C VAL A 98 4.93 5.48 3.87
N ARG A 99 4.29 6.66 3.81
CA ARG A 99 4.88 7.91 4.32
C ARG A 99 4.71 8.08 5.82
N GLY A 100 3.60 7.62 6.38
CA GLY A 100 3.32 7.65 7.82
C GLY A 100 4.34 6.82 8.61
N ASP A 101 4.88 5.77 8.00
CA ASP A 101 5.96 4.95 8.57
C ASP A 101 7.22 5.74 8.92
N ARG A 102 7.47 6.89 8.27
CA ARG A 102 8.57 7.79 8.65
C ARG A 102 8.39 8.45 10.02
N PHE A 103 7.17 8.45 10.54
CA PHE A 103 6.79 9.06 11.83
C PHE A 103 6.33 8.02 12.85
N ASN A 104 6.05 6.80 12.41
CA ASN A 104 5.62 5.69 13.23
C ASN A 104 6.38 4.44 12.77
N GLU A 105 7.51 4.18 13.43
CA GLU A 105 8.42 3.07 13.08
C GLU A 105 7.65 1.75 13.02
N GLY A 106 7.72 1.09 11.87
CA GLY A 106 7.09 -0.22 11.68
C GLY A 106 5.64 -0.19 11.23
N LEU A 107 5.04 0.99 11.05
CA LEU A 107 3.68 1.12 10.54
C LEU A 107 3.47 0.33 9.25
N PHE A 108 4.37 0.44 8.27
CA PHE A 108 4.15 -0.22 6.99
C PHE A 108 4.20 -1.74 7.11
N VAL A 109 5.11 -2.26 7.94
CA VAL A 109 5.16 -3.69 8.29
C VAL A 109 3.84 -4.11 8.94
N SER A 110 3.33 -3.34 9.91
CA SER A 110 2.05 -3.64 10.56
C SER A 110 0.85 -3.59 9.61
N VAL A 111 0.83 -2.67 8.63
CA VAL A 111 -0.22 -2.58 7.61
C VAL A 111 -0.22 -3.82 6.71
N ILE A 112 0.96 -4.36 6.38
CA ILE A 112 1.08 -5.63 5.63
C ILE A 112 0.59 -6.79 6.50
N GLN A 113 1.03 -6.89 7.77
CA GLN A 113 0.60 -7.95 8.70
C GLN A 113 -0.91 -7.96 8.94
N ASN A 114 -1.53 -6.80 9.02
CA ASN A 114 -2.98 -6.69 9.16
C ASN A 114 -3.75 -7.03 7.86
N GLY A 115 -3.04 -7.38 6.77
CA GLY A 115 -3.63 -7.76 5.49
C GLY A 115 -4.17 -6.59 4.67
N ILE A 116 -3.96 -5.34 5.10
CA ILE A 116 -4.48 -4.15 4.41
C ILE A 116 -3.82 -4.01 3.03
N VAL A 117 -2.49 -4.21 2.95
CA VAL A 117 -1.77 -4.16 1.66
C VAL A 117 -2.30 -5.22 0.69
N ALA A 118 -2.50 -6.46 1.15
CA ALA A 118 -3.05 -7.54 0.32
C ALA A 118 -4.45 -7.19 -0.22
N LYS A 119 -5.33 -6.61 0.62
CA LYS A 119 -6.66 -6.16 0.20
C LYS A 119 -6.59 -5.04 -0.84
N ILE A 120 -5.67 -4.09 -0.69
CA ILE A 120 -5.43 -3.04 -1.68
C ILE A 120 -4.97 -3.65 -3.02
N LEU A 121 -4.00 -4.55 -3.00
CA LEU A 121 -3.48 -5.22 -4.20
C LEU A 121 -4.56 -6.07 -4.89
N GLN A 122 -5.38 -6.79 -4.12
CA GLN A 122 -6.52 -7.55 -4.64
C GLN A 122 -7.53 -6.64 -5.34
N ARG A 123 -7.84 -5.48 -4.75
CA ARG A 123 -8.74 -4.50 -5.38
C ARG A 123 -8.13 -3.93 -6.66
N ILE A 124 -6.83 -3.61 -6.66
CA ILE A 124 -6.12 -3.14 -7.86
C ILE A 124 -6.22 -4.18 -8.98
N GLN A 125 -6.02 -5.47 -8.66
CA GLN A 125 -6.18 -6.57 -9.62
C GLN A 125 -7.59 -6.61 -10.23
N GLN A 126 -8.65 -6.47 -9.41
CA GLN A 126 -10.04 -6.43 -9.88
C GLN A 126 -10.31 -5.25 -10.81
N LEU A 127 -9.76 -4.07 -10.52
CA LEU A 127 -9.89 -2.88 -11.35
C LEU A 127 -9.12 -3.05 -12.67
N ALA A 128 -7.91 -3.59 -12.62
CA ALA A 128 -7.08 -3.82 -13.80
C ALA A 128 -7.68 -4.86 -14.77
N ALA A 129 -8.42 -5.85 -14.26
CA ALA A 129 -9.15 -6.81 -15.09
C ALA A 129 -10.25 -6.17 -15.96
N GLN A 130 -10.69 -4.95 -15.61
CA GLN A 130 -11.74 -4.21 -16.33
C GLN A 130 -11.16 -3.18 -17.31
N TRP A 131 -9.84 -2.97 -17.33
CA TRP A 131 -9.24 -2.06 -18.27
C TRP A 131 -9.32 -2.60 -19.71
N PRO A 132 -9.69 -1.74 -20.69
CA PRO A 132 -9.67 -2.13 -22.08
C PRO A 132 -8.22 -2.47 -22.50
N SER A 133 -8.07 -3.61 -23.17
CA SER A 133 -6.81 -4.05 -23.78
C SER A 133 -6.32 -3.12 -24.88
#